data_AF-A0A3N8KUR9-F1
#
_entry.id   AF-A0A3N8KUR9-F1
#
_cell.length_a   1.000
_cell.length_b   1.000
_cell.length_c   1.000
_cell.angle_alpha   90.00
_cell.angle_beta   90.00
_cell.angle_gamma   90.00
#
_symmetry.space_group_name_H-M   'P 1'
#
loop_
_entity.id
_entity.type
_entity.pdbx_description
1 polymer ?
#
loop_
_entity_poly.entity_id
_entity_poly.type
_entity_poly.pdbx_seq_one_letter_code
_entity_poly.pdbx_strand_id
1 'polypeptide(L)'
;MIGVPVETRPGETRVAATPETIKKYMAAGHRVSVAKGAGVAASYPDDAYAAAGAELTDQSAAFAADIVLKVQAPTDAEMASLKRGSVLIGMLEPFNTEQA
;
A
#
# COMPACT_ATOMS: atom_id res chain seq x y z
N MET A 1 -4.74 -8.40 8.13
CA MET A 1 -4.86 -8.06 6.70
C MET A 1 -3.72 -7.12 6.32
N ILE A 2 -3.14 -7.28 5.14
CA ILE A 2 -2.10 -6.38 4.60
C ILE A 2 -2.75 -5.46 3.56
N GLY A 3 -2.51 -4.16 3.64
CA GLY A 3 -3.04 -3.16 2.71
C GLY A 3 -1.93 -2.47 1.94
N VAL A 4 -2.14 -2.28 0.64
CA VAL A 4 -1.21 -1.57 -0.27
C VAL A 4 -1.96 -0.40 -0.92
N PRO A 5 -1.93 0.80 -0.32
CA PRO A 5 -2.55 1.99 -0.90
C PRO A 5 -1.75 2.52 -2.10
N VAL A 6 -2.35 3.45 -2.85
CA VAL A 6 -1.67 4.19 -3.91
C VAL A 6 -0.68 5.18 -3.29
N GLU A 7 0.48 5.39 -3.93
CA GLU A 7 1.35 6.50 -3.60
C GLU A 7 0.83 7.80 -4.20
N THR A 8 0.70 8.83 -3.35
CA THR A 8 0.05 10.10 -3.70
C THR A 8 1.05 11.24 -3.88
N ARG A 9 2.31 11.02 -3.52
CA ARG A 9 3.34 12.06 -3.57
C ARG A 9 3.81 12.32 -5.00
N PRO A 10 3.94 13.60 -5.40
CA PRO A 10 4.43 13.94 -6.74
C PRO A 10 5.78 13.29 -7.04
N GLY A 11 5.88 12.62 -8.19
CA GLY A 11 7.12 11.98 -8.64
C GLY A 11 7.38 10.60 -8.05
N GLU A 12 6.59 10.12 -7.09
CA GLU A 12 6.69 8.74 -6.62
C GLU A 12 5.96 7.80 -7.59
N THR A 13 6.72 6.93 -8.25
CA THR A 13 6.17 5.96 -9.22
C THR A 13 6.28 4.53 -8.74
N ARG A 14 6.89 4.28 -7.57
CA ARG A 14 7.03 2.94 -7.01
C ARG A 14 5.76 2.52 -6.29
N VAL A 15 5.66 1.22 -6.03
CA VAL A 15 4.60 0.60 -5.23
C VAL A 15 5.23 -0.27 -4.15
N ALA A 16 4.62 -0.30 -2.96
CA ALA A 16 5.20 -0.97 -1.80
C ALA A 16 5.22 -2.51 -1.95
N ALA A 17 4.34 -3.07 -2.77
CA ALA A 17 4.31 -4.50 -3.08
C ALA A 17 3.97 -4.75 -4.54
N THR A 18 4.74 -5.61 -5.20
CA THR A 18 4.49 -6.06 -6.57
C THR A 18 3.57 -7.29 -6.57
N PRO A 19 2.98 -7.66 -7.72
CA PRO A 19 2.20 -8.89 -7.84
C PRO A 19 2.96 -10.15 -7.41
N GLU A 20 4.29 -10.20 -7.61
CA GLU A 20 5.12 -11.31 -7.12
C GLU A 20 5.17 -11.36 -5.59
N THR A 21 5.34 -10.21 -4.94
CA THR A 21 5.34 -10.13 -3.47
C THR A 21 3.97 -10.47 -2.91
N ILE A 22 2.88 -10.05 -3.57
CA ILE A 22 1.51 -10.44 -3.18
C ILE A 22 1.35 -11.96 -3.16
N LYS A 23 1.81 -12.67 -4.19
CA LYS A 23 1.76 -14.14 -4.21
C LYS A 23 2.46 -14.76 -3.01
N LYS A 24 3.60 -14.20 -2.59
CA LYS A 24 4.35 -14.67 -1.40
C LYS A 24 3.57 -14.43 -0.11
N TYR A 25 2.93 -13.27 0.04
CA TYR A 25 2.08 -12.99 1.20
C TYR A 25 0.84 -13.90 1.27
N MET A 26 0.19 -14.13 0.13
CA MET A 26 -0.94 -15.05 0.02
C MET A 26 -0.50 -16.48 0.37
N ALA A 27 0.65 -16.94 -0.13
CA ALA A 27 1.21 -18.25 0.19
C ALA A 27 1.57 -18.42 1.67
N ALA A 28 1.95 -17.33 2.35
CA ALA A 28 2.17 -17.30 3.79
C ALA A 28 0.86 -17.27 4.62
N GLY A 29 -0.31 -17.26 3.97
CA GLY A 29 -1.62 -17.29 4.62
C GLY A 29 -2.19 -15.91 4.96
N HIS A 30 -1.59 -14.82 4.47
CA HIS A 30 -2.13 -13.49 4.64
C HIS A 30 -3.21 -13.19 3.60
N ARG A 31 -4.11 -12.27 3.94
CA ARG A 31 -4.99 -11.59 2.98
C ARG A 31 -4.40 -10.24 2.64
N VAL A 32 -4.41 -9.89 1.35
CA VAL A 32 -3.87 -8.62 0.85
C VAL A 32 -4.98 -7.84 0.16
N SER A 33 -5.21 -6.60 0.57
CA SER A 33 -5.97 -5.60 -0.17
C SER A 33 -5.02 -4.62 -0.88
N VAL A 34 -5.33 -4.30 -2.13
CA VAL A 34 -4.56 -3.37 -2.95
C VAL A 34 -5.50 -2.30 -3.46
N ALA A 35 -5.17 -1.03 -3.25
CA ALA A 35 -5.95 0.07 -3.81
C ALA A 35 -5.86 0.05 -5.33
N LYS A 36 -6.98 0.21 -6.01
CA LYS A 36 -7.03 0.32 -7.47
C LYS A 36 -6.08 1.41 -7.96
N GLY A 37 -5.26 1.09 -8.95
CA GLY A 37 -4.26 1.99 -9.50
C GLY A 37 -2.92 2.02 -8.76
N ALA A 38 -2.76 1.33 -7.62
CA ALA A 38 -1.55 1.43 -6.78
C ALA A 38 -0.26 1.06 -7.51
N GLY A 39 -0.31 0.07 -8.41
CA GLY A 39 0.86 -0.37 -9.17
C GLY A 39 0.99 0.24 -10.56
N VAL A 40 0.03 1.05 -11.04
CA VAL A 40 -0.01 1.49 -12.44
C VAL A 40 1.22 2.30 -12.82
N ALA A 41 1.64 3.25 -11.96
CA ALA A 41 2.86 4.04 -12.18
C ALA A 41 4.14 3.17 -12.14
N ALA A 42 4.08 2.03 -11.46
CA ALA A 42 5.14 1.03 -11.39
C ALA A 42 5.04 -0.03 -12.51
N SER A 43 4.19 0.17 -13.51
CA SER A 43 3.92 -0.77 -14.62
C SER A 43 3.29 -2.10 -14.21
N TYR A 44 2.58 -2.13 -13.08
CA TYR A 44 1.76 -3.26 -12.64
C TYR A 44 0.27 -2.92 -12.72
N PRO A 45 -0.48 -3.41 -13.73
CA PRO A 45 -1.90 -3.15 -13.84
C PRO A 45 -2.69 -3.89 -12.74
N ASP A 46 -3.87 -3.38 -12.39
CA ASP A 46 -4.75 -3.94 -11.36
C ASP A 46 -5.06 -5.44 -11.58
N ASP A 47 -5.24 -5.85 -12.84
CA ASP A 47 -5.49 -7.25 -13.20
C ASP A 47 -4.36 -8.19 -12.77
N ALA A 48 -3.11 -7.70 -12.73
CA ALA A 48 -1.97 -8.50 -12.26
C ALA A 48 -2.05 -8.75 -10.75
N TYR A 49 -2.59 -7.81 -9.97
CA TYR A 49 -2.84 -7.98 -8.54
C TYR A 49 -4.02 -8.92 -8.28
N ALA A 50 -5.12 -8.77 -9.02
CA ALA A 50 -6.25 -9.68 -8.94
C ALA A 50 -5.83 -11.12 -9.28
N ALA A 51 -5.05 -11.31 -10.35
CA ALA A 51 -4.50 -12.61 -10.72
C ALA A 51 -3.49 -13.17 -9.70
N ALA A 52 -2.86 -12.31 -8.90
CA ALA A 52 -2.02 -12.71 -7.77
C ALA A 52 -2.82 -13.08 -6.51
N GLY A 53 -4.14 -12.89 -6.52
CA GLY A 53 -5.04 -13.20 -5.41
C GLY A 53 -5.28 -12.05 -4.42
N ALA A 54 -4.82 -10.84 -4.73
CA ALA A 54 -5.17 -9.67 -3.93
C ALA A 54 -6.63 -9.25 -4.15
N GLU A 55 -7.23 -8.69 -3.11
CA GLU A 55 -8.51 -8.00 -3.20
C GLU A 55 -8.30 -6.56 -3.67
N LEU A 56 -8.91 -6.16 -4.78
CA LEU A 56 -8.84 -4.79 -5.27
C LEU A 56 -9.87 -3.92 -4.54
N THR A 57 -9.41 -2.91 -3.81
CA THR A 57 -10.25 -2.04 -2.97
C THR A 57 -10.09 -0.56 -3.34
N ASP A 58 -10.83 0.32 -2.67
CA ASP A 58 -10.49 1.74 -2.66
C ASP A 58 -9.31 2.03 -1.73
N GLN A 59 -8.82 3.28 -1.78
CA GLN A 59 -7.67 3.75 -1.02
C GLN A 59 -7.92 3.69 0.49
N SER A 60 -9.10 4.10 0.96
CA SER A 60 -9.42 4.14 2.39
C SER A 60 -9.46 2.73 2.99
N ALA A 61 -10.01 1.76 2.25
CA ALA A 61 -10.05 0.36 2.64
C ALA A 61 -8.65 -0.27 2.69
N ALA A 62 -7.73 0.13 1.79
CA ALA A 62 -6.34 -0.30 1.85
C ALA A 62 -5.61 0.25 3.10
N PHE A 63 -5.88 1.50 3.48
CA PHE A 63 -5.34 2.10 4.72
C PHE A 63 -5.95 1.55 6.00
N ALA A 64 -7.18 1.02 5.96
CA ALA A 64 -7.85 0.44 7.12
C ALA A 64 -7.33 -0.96 7.53
N ALA A 65 -6.32 -1.50 6.82
CA ALA A 65 -5.71 -2.79 7.10
C ALA A 65 -4.93 -2.82 8.43
N ASP A 66 -4.64 -4.02 8.94
CA ASP A 66 -3.85 -4.19 10.17
C ASP A 66 -2.36 -3.91 9.94
N ILE A 67 -1.89 -4.15 8.72
CA ILE A 67 -0.55 -3.80 8.25
C ILE A 67 -0.72 -3.01 6.97
N VAL A 68 -0.14 -1.81 6.90
CA VAL A 68 -0.15 -0.96 5.71
C VAL A 68 1.27 -0.83 5.18
N LEU A 69 1.46 -1.16 3.91
CA LEU A 69 2.73 -1.06 3.21
C LEU A 69 2.72 0.17 2.31
N LYS A 70 3.58 1.15 2.61
CA LYS A 70 3.84 2.31 1.75
C LYS A 70 5.31 2.38 1.38
N VAL A 71 5.58 3.14 0.32
CA VAL A 71 6.92 3.53 -0.08
C VAL A 71 7.35 4.73 0.76
N GLN A 72 6.63 5.85 0.68
CA GLN A 72 6.94 7.07 1.43
C GLN A 72 6.00 7.27 2.64
N ALA A 73 6.36 8.20 3.52
CA ALA A 73 5.54 8.58 4.65
C ALA A 73 4.11 9.01 4.18
N PRO A 74 3.06 8.55 4.88
CA PRO A 74 1.70 9.00 4.59
C PRO A 74 1.55 10.48 4.89
N THR A 75 0.67 11.13 4.14
CA THR A 75 0.21 12.50 4.44
C THR A 75 -0.72 12.52 5.66
N ASP A 76 -0.93 13.68 6.26
CA ASP A 76 -1.91 13.87 7.35
C ASP A 76 -3.31 13.34 7.00
N ALA A 77 -3.76 13.54 5.76
CA ALA A 77 -5.05 13.06 5.29
C ALA A 77 -5.12 11.52 5.20
N GLU A 78 -4.03 10.89 4.76
CA GLU A 78 -3.93 9.42 4.71
C GLU A 78 -3.84 8.82 6.10
N MET A 79 -3.13 9.48 7.03
CA MET A 79 -3.03 9.05 8.42
C MET A 79 -4.40 8.95 9.11
N ALA A 80 -5.36 9.81 8.74
CA ALA A 80 -6.72 9.75 9.26
C ALA A 80 -7.49 8.47 8.86
N SER A 81 -7.05 7.79 7.79
CA SER A 81 -7.63 6.53 7.31
C SER A 81 -6.99 5.30 7.96
N LEU A 82 -5.91 5.47 8.73
CA LEU A 82 -5.24 4.37 9.42
C LEU A 82 -6.09 3.87 10.60
N LYS A 83 -6.21 2.55 10.70
CA LYS A 83 -6.86 1.90 11.83
C LYS A 83 -5.99 2.04 13.08
N ARG A 84 -6.58 2.42 14.22
CA ARG A 84 -5.86 2.41 15.51
C ARG A 84 -5.27 1.02 15.79
N GLY A 85 -3.98 0.98 16.08
CA GLY A 85 -3.24 -0.27 16.33
C GLY A 85 -2.73 -0.97 15.07
N SER A 86 -2.90 -0.38 13.88
CA SER A 86 -2.25 -0.86 12.66
C SER A 86 -0.74 -0.65 12.70
N VAL A 87 -0.01 -1.49 11.98
CA VAL A 87 1.42 -1.31 11.70
C VAL A 87 1.58 -0.63 10.34
N LEU A 88 2.30 0.49 10.29
CA LEU A 88 2.70 1.14 9.05
C LEU A 88 4.16 0.83 8.76
N ILE A 89 4.46 0.37 7.54
CA ILE A 89 5.82 0.08 7.08
C ILE A 89 6.09 0.90 5.82
N GLY A 90 7.17 1.69 5.84
CA GLY A 90 7.62 2.50 4.72
C GLY A 90 8.85 3.32 5.06
N MET A 91 9.35 4.12 4.11
CA MET A 91 10.41 5.10 4.35
C MET A 91 9.80 6.33 5.02
N LEU A 92 9.77 6.32 6.36
CA LEU A 92 9.11 7.35 7.15
C LEU A 92 9.94 8.62 7.35
N GLU A 93 11.26 8.54 7.12
CA GLU A 93 12.21 9.65 7.23
C GLU A 93 11.89 10.66 8.36
N PRO A 94 11.89 10.24 9.64
CA PRO A 94 11.35 11.04 10.75
C PRO A 94 12.10 12.35 11.02
N PHE A 95 13.27 12.54 10.41
CA PHE A 95 14.07 13.77 10.50
C PHE A 95 13.89 14.68 9.28
N ASN A 96 13.20 14.23 8.24
CA ASN A 96 12.99 14.95 6.99
C ASN A 96 11.65 15.70 7.05
N THR A 97 11.69 16.97 7.45
CA THR A 97 10.47 17.79 7.58
C THR A 97 9.84 18.15 6.24
N GLU A 98 10.53 17.95 5.12
CA GLU A 98 9.96 18.14 3.77
C GLU A 98 8.98 17.01 3.40
N GLN A 99 8.97 15.94 4.19
CA GLN A 99 8.09 14.79 4.06
C GLN A 99 7.04 14.70 5.17
N ALA A 100 6.91 15.71 6.03
CA ALA A 100 5.84 15.76 7.03
C ALA A 100 4.50 16.13 6.37
#